data_AF-A0A178HL65-F1
#
_entry.id   AF-A0A178HL65-F1
#
_cell.length_a   1.000
_cell.length_b   1.000
_cell.length_c   1.000
_cell.angle_alpha   90.00
_cell.angle_beta   90.00
_cell.angle_gamma   90.00
#
_symmetry.space_group_name_H-M   'P 1'
#
loop_
_entity.id
_entity.type
_entity.pdbx_description
1 polymer ?
#
loop_
_entity_poly.entity_id
_entity_poly.type
_entity_poly.pdbx_seq_one_letter_code
_entity_poly.pdbx_strand_id
1 'polypeptide(L)'
;MKIAVLRERFEGESRVAATPETVAKLIGLGAEVSVEKGAGLGSRLSDELFREAGASIGANAAATLKGADIVLVVRRPAAADLAGVNKGALLIGALDPYGNEKDVAALAKAGVSAVAMEFMPRITRAQVMDILSSQANLAGYQAVIEAAALFDRAMPMMMTAAGTVRPAKAFVMGAGVAGLQAIATAKRLGAVVSATDVRAAAGEQVESLGAKFIMTDALKDASGSGGYARELTKDEQAAQAELVAGHISKQDIVVTTALIPGRPAPKLVTRAMVESMAPGSVIVDLAAERGGNVELTQPGKVIVHNGVTIVGHTNLAGHIPTTASQLYARNLLSFIDTLIDKKEKKLAINWDDELVKATVLTRDGAVVHPNFVSAAPAETPKPVAVPKPAPKKPAAKVEAKDAPAKTGATRKPATRKTAEKAEAAPVPEAVIPPAPAAPAKAGKAPARKAAAPKTEAAKKPAAKKPAAKPAAKKEGK
;
A
#
# COMPACT_ATOMS: atom_id res chain seq x y z
N MET A 1 -20.84 12.24 19.23
CA MET A 1 -20.50 10.94 18.61
C MET A 1 -19.09 10.56 19.02
N LYS A 2 -18.78 9.28 19.24
CA LYS A 2 -17.41 8.85 19.60
C LYS A 2 -16.68 8.24 18.40
N ILE A 3 -15.47 8.72 18.14
CA ILE A 3 -14.58 8.21 17.08
C ILE A 3 -13.37 7.56 17.74
N ALA A 4 -13.14 6.28 17.44
CA ALA A 4 -11.99 5.51 17.91
C ALA A 4 -10.94 5.40 16.81
N VAL A 5 -9.67 5.61 17.17
CA VAL A 5 -8.51 5.42 16.29
C VAL A 5 -7.66 4.31 16.91
N LEU A 6 -7.59 3.18 16.22
CA LEU A 6 -6.84 2.03 16.71
C LEU A 6 -5.35 2.12 16.35
N ARG A 7 -4.52 1.43 17.13
CA ARG A 7 -3.15 1.14 16.74
C ARG A 7 -3.16 0.04 15.68
N GLU A 8 -2.39 0.25 14.62
CA GLU A 8 -2.18 -0.78 13.60
C GLU A 8 -1.36 -1.96 14.16
N ARG A 9 -1.80 -3.18 13.83
CA ARG A 9 -1.21 -4.44 14.31
C ARG A 9 -0.55 -5.24 13.19
N PHE A 10 -0.78 -4.87 11.94
CA PHE A 10 -0.18 -5.54 10.80
C PHE A 10 1.34 -5.29 10.79
N GLU A 11 2.13 -6.32 10.53
CA GLU A 11 3.59 -6.20 10.53
C GLU A 11 4.07 -5.22 9.45
N GLY A 12 4.96 -4.31 9.82
CA GLY A 12 5.44 -3.26 8.92
C GLY A 12 4.43 -2.13 8.66
N GLU A 13 3.27 -2.13 9.34
CA GLU A 13 2.36 -0.97 9.33
C GLU A 13 2.74 0.03 10.40
N SER A 14 3.24 1.18 9.95
CA SER A 14 3.73 2.27 10.77
C SER A 14 2.86 3.51 10.68
N ARG A 15 1.83 3.51 9.81
CA ARG A 15 0.89 4.62 9.65
C ARG A 15 -0.17 4.62 10.76
N VAL A 16 -0.94 5.70 10.84
CA VAL A 16 -2.10 5.85 11.73
C VAL A 16 -3.24 6.56 11.00
N ALA A 17 -4.48 6.18 11.32
CA ALA A 17 -5.67 6.66 10.61
C ALA A 17 -6.10 8.10 10.97
N ALA A 18 -5.49 8.70 11.99
CA ALA A 18 -5.73 10.08 12.39
C ALA A 18 -4.43 10.77 12.82
N THR A 19 -4.35 12.07 12.60
CA THR A 19 -3.28 12.95 13.09
C THR A 19 -3.85 14.00 14.05
N PRO A 20 -3.03 14.65 14.89
CA PRO A 20 -3.46 15.75 15.77
C PRO A 20 -4.29 16.82 15.04
N GLU A 21 -3.92 17.18 13.81
CA GLU A 21 -4.67 18.12 12.97
C GLU A 21 -6.10 17.61 12.69
N THR A 22 -6.24 16.36 12.25
CA THR A 22 -7.55 15.78 11.95
C THR A 22 -8.38 15.52 13.19
N VAL A 23 -7.74 15.19 14.33
CA VAL A 23 -8.40 15.06 15.63
C VAL A 23 -9.05 16.38 16.03
N ALA A 24 -8.31 17.49 15.97
CA ALA A 24 -8.86 18.80 16.31
C ALA A 24 -10.07 19.18 15.42
N LYS A 25 -10.00 18.84 14.12
CA LYS A 25 -11.10 19.05 13.18
C LYS A 25 -12.32 18.17 13.46
N LEU A 26 -12.12 16.89 13.77
CA LEU A 26 -13.20 15.98 14.16
C LEU A 26 -13.91 16.44 15.45
N ILE A 27 -13.14 16.94 16.44
CA ILE A 27 -13.69 17.54 17.65
C ILE A 27 -14.50 18.80 17.31
N GLY A 28 -14.01 19.63 16.38
CA GLY A 28 -14.76 20.78 15.87
C GLY A 28 -16.13 20.41 15.26
N LEU A 29 -16.23 19.22 14.65
CA LEU A 29 -17.47 18.64 14.13
C LEU A 29 -18.37 18.02 15.22
N GLY A 30 -17.95 18.04 16.49
CA GLY A 30 -18.70 17.52 17.64
C GLY A 30 -18.43 16.05 17.97
N ALA A 31 -17.31 15.51 17.48
CA ALA A 31 -16.85 14.18 17.88
C ALA A 31 -16.06 14.21 19.19
N GLU A 32 -16.22 13.16 20.00
CA GLU A 32 -15.27 12.79 21.04
C GLU A 32 -14.28 11.80 20.42
N VAL A 33 -13.00 12.16 20.37
CA VAL A 33 -11.98 11.30 19.76
C VAL A 33 -11.21 10.53 20.83
N SER A 34 -11.08 9.21 20.64
CA SER A 34 -10.27 8.33 21.46
C SER A 34 -9.21 7.66 20.59
N VAL A 35 -7.94 7.77 20.99
CA VAL A 35 -6.80 7.19 20.28
C VAL A 35 -6.17 6.11 21.15
N GLU A 36 -5.94 4.93 20.60
CA GLU A 36 -5.24 3.86 21.32
C GLU A 36 -3.81 4.29 21.66
N LYS A 37 -3.36 4.00 22.89
CA LYS A 37 -2.00 4.27 23.35
C LYS A 37 -0.96 3.77 22.35
N GLY A 38 -0.10 4.67 21.90
CA GLY A 38 0.99 4.36 20.98
C GLY A 38 0.56 4.17 19.52
N ALA A 39 -0.69 4.46 19.14
CA ALA A 39 -1.17 4.30 17.77
C ALA A 39 -0.36 5.13 16.76
N GLY A 40 0.08 6.34 17.13
CA GLY A 40 0.82 7.24 16.25
C GLY A 40 2.34 7.09 16.28
N LEU A 41 2.92 6.19 17.10
CA LEU A 41 4.37 6.13 17.30
C LEU A 41 5.15 5.86 16.01
N GLY A 42 4.64 4.97 15.15
CA GLY A 42 5.24 4.69 13.84
C GLY A 42 5.28 5.93 12.93
N SER A 43 4.34 6.85 13.09
CA SER A 43 4.22 8.10 12.33
C SER A 43 4.86 9.30 13.01
N ARG A 44 5.64 9.08 14.08
CA ARG A 44 6.26 10.14 14.91
C ARG A 44 5.24 11.07 15.59
N LEU A 45 4.08 10.51 15.94
CA LEU A 45 3.01 11.21 16.65
C LEU A 45 2.86 10.59 18.04
N SER A 46 3.34 11.29 19.08
CA SER A 46 3.23 10.82 20.46
C SER A 46 1.79 10.93 20.99
N ASP A 47 1.49 10.19 22.04
CA ASP A 47 0.20 10.26 22.73
C ASP A 47 -0.08 11.68 23.26
N GLU A 48 0.95 12.40 23.75
CA GLU A 48 0.87 13.81 24.15
C GLU A 48 0.34 14.71 23.03
N LEU A 49 0.81 14.56 21.79
CA LEU A 49 0.33 15.38 20.67
C LEU A 49 -1.16 15.17 20.39
N PHE A 50 -1.67 13.95 20.60
CA PHE A 50 -3.10 13.68 20.50
C PHE A 50 -3.90 14.27 21.67
N ARG A 51 -3.35 14.23 22.89
CA ARG A 51 -3.97 14.87 24.07
C ARG A 51 -4.06 16.39 23.90
N GLU A 52 -2.98 17.02 23.42
CA GLU A 52 -2.94 18.45 23.13
C GLU A 52 -3.96 18.86 22.07
N ALA A 53 -4.23 17.98 21.10
CA ALA A 53 -5.29 18.17 20.11
C ALA A 53 -6.71 17.90 20.66
N GLY A 54 -6.85 17.47 21.91
CA GLY A 54 -8.13 17.24 22.59
C GLY A 54 -8.64 15.80 22.56
N ALA A 55 -7.87 14.83 22.07
CA ALA A 55 -8.27 13.42 22.14
C ALA A 55 -8.02 12.81 23.52
N SER A 56 -8.84 11.83 23.87
CA SER A 56 -8.58 10.90 24.97
C SER A 56 -7.64 9.78 24.51
N ILE A 57 -6.82 9.25 25.42
CA ILE A 57 -5.94 8.11 25.13
C ILE A 57 -6.50 6.85 25.79
N GLY A 58 -6.90 5.88 24.98
CA GLY A 58 -7.35 4.56 25.45
C GLY A 58 -6.14 3.68 25.80
N ALA A 59 -6.18 3.03 26.96
CA ALA A 59 -5.06 2.20 27.44
C ALA A 59 -4.79 0.96 26.56
N ASN A 60 -5.81 0.48 25.84
CA ASN A 60 -5.78 -0.64 24.91
C ASN A 60 -6.97 -0.52 23.94
N ALA A 61 -7.02 -1.38 22.90
CA ALA A 61 -8.11 -1.38 21.92
C ALA A 61 -9.52 -1.38 22.54
N ALA A 62 -9.79 -2.26 23.51
CA ALA A 62 -11.11 -2.35 24.12
C ALA A 62 -11.54 -1.03 24.81
N ALA A 63 -10.61 -0.39 25.53
CA ALA A 63 -10.87 0.91 26.15
C ALA A 63 -11.12 2.02 25.11
N THR A 64 -10.38 2.01 24.01
CA THR A 64 -10.53 2.96 22.91
C THR A 64 -11.90 2.79 22.21
N LEU A 65 -12.30 1.54 21.94
CA LEU A 65 -13.49 1.19 21.17
C LEU A 65 -14.80 1.30 21.93
N LYS A 66 -14.78 1.21 23.28
CA LYS A 66 -15.99 1.19 24.11
C LYS A 66 -16.92 2.36 23.77
N GLY A 67 -18.08 2.06 23.21
CA GLY A 67 -19.09 3.05 22.84
C GLY A 67 -18.77 3.87 21.59
N ALA A 68 -17.84 3.42 20.74
CA ALA A 68 -17.49 4.11 19.51
C ALA A 68 -18.58 3.96 18.44
N ASP A 69 -18.91 5.08 17.80
CA ASP A 69 -19.82 5.16 16.65
C ASP A 69 -19.07 5.03 15.32
N ILE A 70 -17.79 5.45 15.30
CA ILE A 70 -16.89 5.32 14.16
C ILE A 70 -15.56 4.75 14.63
N VAL A 71 -14.99 3.82 13.87
CA VAL A 71 -13.65 3.27 14.05
C VAL A 71 -12.83 3.60 12.79
N LEU A 72 -11.73 4.30 12.99
CA LEU A 72 -10.78 4.65 11.92
C LEU A 72 -9.58 3.72 11.98
N VAL A 73 -9.28 3.12 10.84
CA VAL A 73 -8.15 2.20 10.65
C VAL A 73 -7.43 2.49 9.35
N VAL A 74 -6.16 2.13 9.28
CA VAL A 74 -5.41 2.09 8.02
C VAL A 74 -5.72 0.78 7.31
N ARG A 75 -5.52 -0.36 7.96
CA ARG A 75 -5.81 -1.69 7.41
C ARG A 75 -7.00 -2.34 8.10
N ARG A 76 -7.66 -3.26 7.40
CA ARG A 76 -8.74 -4.06 7.95
C ARG A 76 -8.33 -4.77 9.26
N PRO A 77 -9.02 -4.52 10.37
CA PRO A 77 -8.84 -5.28 11.61
C PRO A 77 -9.54 -6.65 11.52
N ALA A 78 -9.16 -7.57 12.40
CA ALA A 78 -9.97 -8.77 12.60
C ALA A 78 -11.30 -8.38 13.26
N ALA A 79 -12.39 -9.08 12.94
CA ALA A 79 -13.71 -8.82 13.54
C ALA A 79 -13.69 -8.92 15.08
N ALA A 80 -12.85 -9.80 15.64
CA ALA A 80 -12.66 -9.95 17.08
C ALA A 80 -12.06 -8.71 17.75
N ASP A 81 -11.27 -7.92 17.02
CA ASP A 81 -10.63 -6.70 17.53
C ASP A 81 -11.62 -5.52 17.63
N LEU A 82 -12.85 -5.67 17.15
CA LEU A 82 -13.89 -4.64 17.17
C LEU A 82 -14.85 -4.78 18.36
N ALA A 83 -14.53 -5.62 19.35
CA ALA A 83 -15.35 -5.78 20.53
C ALA A 83 -15.55 -4.45 21.29
N GLY A 84 -16.80 -4.10 21.58
CA GLY A 84 -17.17 -2.91 22.37
C GLY A 84 -17.60 -1.69 21.57
N VAL A 85 -17.58 -1.75 20.23
CA VAL A 85 -18.21 -0.73 19.38
C VAL A 85 -19.73 -0.72 19.53
N ASN A 86 -20.37 0.42 19.23
CA ASN A 86 -21.82 0.48 19.18
C ASN A 86 -22.37 -0.37 18.03
N LYS A 87 -23.58 -0.90 18.19
CA LYS A 87 -24.26 -1.63 17.11
C LYS A 87 -24.43 -0.70 15.91
N GLY A 88 -24.01 -1.15 14.73
CA GLY A 88 -24.07 -0.35 13.50
C GLY A 88 -22.94 0.66 13.34
N ALA A 89 -21.92 0.65 14.22
CA ALA A 89 -20.77 1.54 14.12
C ALA A 89 -20.10 1.45 12.73
N LEU A 90 -19.65 2.61 12.24
CA LEU A 90 -18.90 2.70 10.99
C LEU A 90 -17.46 2.22 11.20
N LEU A 91 -17.00 1.28 10.38
CA LEU A 91 -15.58 0.94 10.28
C LEU A 91 -15.04 1.53 8.97
N ILE A 92 -14.15 2.50 9.03
CA ILE A 92 -13.67 3.24 7.86
C ILE A 92 -12.15 3.05 7.70
N GLY A 93 -11.74 2.51 6.55
CA GLY A 93 -10.33 2.39 6.19
C GLY A 93 -10.10 1.61 4.89
N ALA A 94 -8.85 1.19 4.64
CA ALA A 94 -8.54 0.28 3.53
C ALA A 94 -8.86 -1.16 3.95
N LEU A 95 -9.93 -1.73 3.39
CA LEU A 95 -10.48 -3.01 3.88
C LEU A 95 -10.02 -4.23 3.07
N ASP A 96 -9.52 -4.00 1.86
CA ASP A 96 -9.01 -5.00 0.93
C ASP A 96 -9.93 -6.22 0.76
N PRO A 97 -11.15 -6.08 0.21
CA PRO A 97 -12.14 -7.15 0.21
C PRO A 97 -11.88 -8.26 -0.81
N TYR A 98 -11.18 -7.99 -1.91
CA TYR A 98 -10.94 -8.98 -2.96
C TYR A 98 -9.96 -10.08 -2.49
N GLY A 99 -10.43 -11.33 -2.49
CA GLY A 99 -9.68 -12.49 -1.96
C GLY A 99 -9.77 -12.66 -0.45
N ASN A 100 -10.60 -11.84 0.21
CA ASN A 100 -10.72 -11.73 1.66
C ASN A 100 -12.20 -11.79 2.13
N GLU A 101 -13.05 -12.43 1.33
CA GLU A 101 -14.51 -12.44 1.48
C GLU A 101 -14.96 -13.02 2.83
N LYS A 102 -14.19 -13.97 3.38
CA LYS A 102 -14.46 -14.57 4.69
C LYS A 102 -14.40 -13.55 5.82
N ASP A 103 -13.38 -12.68 5.85
CA ASP A 103 -13.31 -11.69 6.93
C ASP A 103 -14.23 -10.48 6.65
N VAL A 104 -14.58 -10.21 5.39
CA VAL A 104 -15.70 -9.29 5.08
C VAL A 104 -17.02 -9.80 5.67
N ALA A 105 -17.32 -11.09 5.49
CA ALA A 105 -18.49 -11.71 6.11
C ALA A 105 -18.41 -11.72 7.65
N ALA A 106 -17.20 -11.84 8.23
CA ALA A 106 -17.01 -11.73 9.67
C ALA A 106 -17.29 -10.31 10.19
N LEU A 107 -16.87 -9.27 9.47
CA LEU A 107 -17.20 -7.87 9.79
C LEU A 107 -18.71 -7.63 9.74
N ALA A 108 -19.40 -8.17 8.71
CA ALA A 108 -20.86 -8.11 8.64
C ALA A 108 -21.50 -8.74 9.88
N LYS A 109 -21.08 -9.96 10.26
CA LYS A 109 -21.59 -10.66 11.47
C LYS A 109 -21.28 -9.93 12.77
N ALA A 110 -20.18 -9.17 12.84
CA ALA A 110 -19.87 -8.32 13.98
C ALA A 110 -20.81 -7.11 14.10
N GLY A 111 -21.68 -6.87 13.12
CA GLY A 111 -22.69 -5.81 13.15
C GLY A 111 -22.15 -4.42 12.89
N VAL A 112 -20.96 -4.31 12.29
CA VAL A 112 -20.38 -3.03 11.85
C VAL A 112 -20.79 -2.72 10.41
N SER A 113 -20.92 -1.43 10.13
CA SER A 113 -21.09 -0.92 8.78
C SER A 113 -19.72 -0.59 8.20
N ALA A 114 -19.12 -1.54 7.49
CA ALA A 114 -17.77 -1.41 6.98
C ALA A 114 -17.76 -0.58 5.69
N VAL A 115 -16.89 0.43 5.63
CA VAL A 115 -16.69 1.33 4.50
C VAL A 115 -15.29 1.13 3.94
N ALA A 116 -15.23 0.57 2.74
CA ALA A 116 -14.00 0.31 2.00
C ALA A 116 -13.59 1.56 1.22
N MET A 117 -12.62 2.30 1.73
CA MET A 117 -12.18 3.57 1.13
C MET A 117 -11.50 3.39 -0.23
N GLU A 118 -11.01 2.19 -0.54
CA GLU A 118 -10.47 1.81 -1.85
C GLU A 118 -11.53 1.75 -2.96
N PHE A 119 -12.83 1.77 -2.62
CA PHE A 119 -13.94 1.86 -3.57
C PHE A 119 -14.44 3.28 -3.79
N MET A 120 -13.72 4.29 -3.28
CA MET A 120 -14.06 5.68 -3.53
C MET A 120 -14.16 5.94 -5.04
N PRO A 121 -15.32 6.39 -5.57
CA PRO A 121 -15.49 6.59 -6.99
C PRO A 121 -14.59 7.72 -7.49
N ARG A 122 -14.06 7.56 -8.70
CA ARG A 122 -13.16 8.53 -9.33
C ARG A 122 -13.93 9.67 -9.99
N ILE A 123 -14.60 10.48 -9.17
CA ILE A 123 -15.34 11.68 -9.56
C ILE A 123 -14.75 12.91 -8.88
N THR A 124 -14.93 14.09 -9.47
CA THR A 124 -14.28 15.34 -9.04
C THR A 124 -14.43 15.62 -7.54
N ARG A 125 -15.65 15.49 -6.99
CA ARG A 125 -15.90 15.78 -5.57
C ARG A 125 -15.26 14.77 -4.60
N ALA A 126 -14.94 13.56 -5.08
CA ALA A 126 -14.38 12.47 -4.29
C ALA A 126 -12.85 12.43 -4.30
N GLN A 127 -12.19 13.20 -5.17
CA GLN A 127 -10.72 13.18 -5.31
C GLN A 127 -9.99 13.47 -3.99
N VAL A 128 -10.53 14.35 -3.15
CA VAL A 128 -9.97 14.66 -1.83
C VAL A 128 -10.12 13.52 -0.82
N MET A 129 -10.94 12.52 -1.12
CA MET A 129 -11.22 11.35 -0.28
C MET A 129 -10.52 10.08 -0.78
N ASP A 130 -9.89 10.13 -1.95
CA ASP A 130 -9.26 8.97 -2.59
C ASP A 130 -7.94 8.61 -1.88
N ILE A 131 -8.00 7.58 -1.04
CA ILE A 131 -6.84 7.03 -0.33
C ILE A 131 -5.86 6.33 -1.28
N LEU A 132 -6.33 5.76 -2.40
CA LEU A 132 -5.45 5.04 -3.33
C LEU A 132 -4.52 6.02 -4.02
N SER A 133 -5.05 7.15 -4.48
CA SER A 133 -4.25 8.20 -5.10
C SER A 133 -3.24 8.80 -4.12
N SER A 134 -3.64 9.11 -2.88
CA SER A 134 -2.72 9.72 -1.91
C SER A 134 -1.57 8.78 -1.52
N GLN A 135 -1.88 7.51 -1.28
CA GLN A 135 -0.87 6.52 -0.90
C GLN A 135 -0.01 6.09 -2.08
N ALA A 136 -0.58 5.93 -3.28
CA ALA A 136 0.16 5.60 -4.50
C ALA A 136 1.17 6.68 -4.86
N ASN A 137 0.81 7.95 -4.71
CA ASN A 137 1.73 9.06 -4.94
C ASN A 137 2.98 8.91 -4.04
N LEU A 138 2.79 8.78 -2.73
CA LEU A 138 3.91 8.61 -1.80
C LEU A 138 4.71 7.33 -2.05
N ALA A 139 4.07 6.23 -2.44
CA ALA A 139 4.75 4.99 -2.78
C ALA A 139 5.64 5.15 -4.02
N GLY A 140 5.21 5.90 -5.03
CA GLY A 140 6.02 6.24 -6.21
C GLY A 140 7.24 7.10 -5.88
N TYR A 141 7.08 8.08 -4.97
CA TYR A 141 8.21 8.84 -4.43
C TYR A 141 9.19 7.93 -3.69
N GLN A 142 8.68 7.15 -2.73
CA GLN A 142 9.51 6.30 -1.88
C GLN A 142 10.24 5.22 -2.70
N ALA A 143 9.60 4.64 -3.72
CA ALA A 143 10.23 3.65 -4.59
C ALA A 143 11.53 4.17 -5.22
N VAL A 144 11.57 5.43 -5.63
CA VAL A 144 12.79 6.03 -6.19
C VAL A 144 13.84 6.31 -5.12
N ILE A 145 13.43 6.69 -3.90
CA ILE A 145 14.35 6.89 -2.77
C ILE A 145 15.01 5.57 -2.37
N GLU A 146 14.23 4.49 -2.27
CA GLU A 146 14.75 3.14 -2.00
C GLU A 146 15.70 2.68 -3.13
N ALA A 147 15.31 2.89 -4.39
CA ALA A 147 16.17 2.58 -5.53
C ALA A 147 17.49 3.33 -5.44
N ALA A 148 17.47 4.64 -5.16
CA ALA A 148 18.66 5.47 -5.04
C ALA A 148 19.56 5.06 -3.86
N ALA A 149 18.98 4.58 -2.76
CA ALA A 149 19.73 4.12 -1.60
C ALA A 149 20.44 2.78 -1.84
N LEU A 150 19.86 1.92 -2.69
CA LEU A 150 20.41 0.61 -3.04
C LEU A 150 21.31 0.65 -4.29
N PHE A 151 21.18 1.69 -5.11
CA PHE A 151 21.96 1.86 -6.32
C PHE A 151 23.37 2.37 -5.99
N ASP A 152 24.39 1.71 -6.53
CA ASP A 152 25.80 1.93 -6.19
C ASP A 152 26.49 3.04 -7.00
N ARG A 153 25.73 3.74 -7.85
CA ARG A 153 26.20 4.87 -8.67
C ARG A 153 25.35 6.12 -8.42
N ALA A 154 25.91 7.28 -8.75
CA ALA A 154 25.16 8.53 -8.68
C ALA A 154 24.04 8.55 -9.75
N MET A 155 22.86 9.05 -9.37
CA MET A 155 21.75 9.28 -10.30
C MET A 155 21.96 10.46 -11.26
N PRO A 156 22.45 11.64 -10.83
CA PRO A 156 22.60 12.79 -11.71
C PRO A 156 23.88 12.70 -12.55
N MET A 157 23.91 13.48 -13.64
CA MET A 157 25.17 13.81 -14.30
C MET A 157 26.01 14.70 -13.38
N MET A 158 27.28 14.36 -13.18
CA MET A 158 28.22 15.18 -12.41
C MET A 158 29.50 15.39 -13.20
N MET A 159 29.93 16.64 -13.32
CA MET A 159 31.23 17.00 -13.89
C MET A 159 32.22 17.22 -12.75
N THR A 160 33.29 16.43 -12.72
CA THR A 160 34.34 16.51 -11.70
C THR A 160 35.70 16.72 -12.37
N ALA A 161 36.71 17.11 -11.59
CA ALA A 161 38.09 17.19 -12.07
C ALA A 161 38.63 15.84 -12.60
N ALA A 162 38.10 14.72 -12.10
CA ALA A 162 38.48 13.38 -12.52
C ALA A 162 37.70 12.86 -13.75
N GLY A 163 36.74 13.64 -14.26
CA GLY A 163 35.90 13.29 -15.40
C GLY A 163 34.40 13.41 -15.14
N THR A 164 33.61 12.92 -16.09
CA THR A 164 32.14 13.03 -16.07
C THR A 164 31.49 11.72 -15.60
N VAL A 165 30.66 11.81 -14.56
CA VAL A 165 29.75 10.74 -14.15
C VAL A 165 28.50 10.82 -15.01
N ARG A 166 28.18 9.73 -15.72
CA ARG A 166 26.97 9.64 -16.56
C ARG A 166 25.73 9.50 -15.67
N PRO A 167 24.60 10.14 -16.02
CA PRO A 167 23.36 10.00 -15.26
C PRO A 167 22.84 8.56 -15.34
N ALA A 168 22.15 8.13 -14.29
CA ALA A 168 21.40 6.89 -14.28
C ALA A 168 20.24 6.94 -15.27
N LYS A 169 19.91 5.79 -15.85
CA LYS A 169 18.73 5.60 -16.69
C LYS A 169 17.65 4.88 -15.90
N ALA A 170 16.52 5.56 -15.70
CA ALA A 170 15.37 5.01 -15.00
C ALA A 170 14.24 4.68 -15.98
N PHE A 171 13.62 3.52 -15.80
CA PHE A 171 12.48 3.07 -16.59
C PHE A 171 11.29 2.77 -15.71
N VAL A 172 10.17 3.47 -15.96
CA VAL A 172 8.94 3.33 -15.18
C VAL A 172 7.88 2.59 -15.99
N MET A 173 7.41 1.47 -15.47
CA MET A 173 6.41 0.62 -16.11
C MET A 173 5.05 0.83 -15.43
N GLY A 174 4.13 1.45 -16.16
CA GLY A 174 2.87 2.00 -15.67
C GLY A 174 3.02 3.47 -15.29
N ALA A 175 2.18 4.33 -15.86
CA ALA A 175 2.11 5.77 -15.62
C ALA A 175 0.76 6.13 -14.98
N GLY A 176 0.35 5.35 -13.98
CA GLY A 176 -0.67 5.75 -13.00
C GLY A 176 -0.09 6.74 -11.98
N VAL A 177 -0.81 6.97 -10.87
CA VAL A 177 -0.41 7.97 -9.85
C VAL A 177 0.98 7.68 -9.27
N ALA A 178 1.27 6.41 -8.92
CA ALA A 178 2.59 6.02 -8.43
C ALA A 178 3.68 6.17 -9.50
N GLY A 179 3.40 5.73 -10.73
CA GLY A 179 4.33 5.84 -11.85
C GLY A 179 4.71 7.28 -12.17
N LEU A 180 3.73 8.18 -12.28
CA LEU A 180 3.98 9.61 -12.52
C LEU A 180 4.80 10.24 -11.39
N GLN A 181 4.54 9.87 -10.13
CA GLN A 181 5.35 10.36 -9.01
C GLN A 181 6.77 9.79 -9.01
N ALA A 182 6.95 8.53 -9.42
CA ALA A 182 8.27 7.93 -9.61
C ALA A 182 9.05 8.64 -10.73
N ILE A 183 8.39 8.92 -11.87
CA ILE A 183 8.98 9.70 -12.96
C ILE A 183 9.45 11.07 -12.46
N ALA A 184 8.56 11.82 -11.81
CA ALA A 184 8.89 13.15 -11.29
C ALA A 184 10.06 13.10 -10.30
N THR A 185 10.10 12.10 -9.42
CA THR A 185 11.15 11.96 -8.41
C THR A 185 12.49 11.57 -9.04
N ALA A 186 12.50 10.61 -9.96
CA ALA A 186 13.72 10.22 -10.67
C ALA A 186 14.30 11.37 -11.51
N LYS A 187 13.42 12.15 -12.16
CA LYS A 187 13.80 13.39 -12.87
C LYS A 187 14.43 14.43 -11.92
N ARG A 188 13.85 14.62 -10.73
CA ARG A 188 14.40 15.53 -9.70
C ARG A 188 15.78 15.10 -9.20
N LEU A 189 16.05 13.79 -9.16
CA LEU A 189 17.37 13.23 -8.84
C LEU A 189 18.35 13.24 -10.03
N GLY A 190 17.95 13.79 -11.18
CA GLY A 190 18.82 13.98 -12.34
C GLY A 190 18.99 12.75 -13.24
N ALA A 191 18.15 11.72 -13.08
CA ALA A 191 18.15 10.57 -13.97
C ALA A 191 17.57 10.91 -15.35
N VAL A 192 18.01 10.17 -16.36
CA VAL A 192 17.35 10.10 -17.66
C VAL A 192 16.20 9.12 -17.55
N VAL A 193 14.97 9.62 -17.65
CA VAL A 193 13.76 8.82 -17.37
C VAL A 193 13.03 8.48 -18.66
N SER A 194 12.63 7.23 -18.75
CA SER A 194 11.70 6.71 -19.75
C SER A 194 10.54 6.01 -19.06
N ALA A 195 9.37 5.96 -19.70
CA ALA A 195 8.22 5.26 -19.15
C ALA A 195 7.35 4.61 -20.22
N THR A 196 6.59 3.60 -19.83
CA THR A 196 5.60 2.94 -20.69
C THR A 196 4.28 2.77 -19.94
N ASP A 197 3.17 2.88 -20.63
CA ASP A 197 1.82 2.61 -20.15
C ASP A 197 0.99 2.09 -21.33
N VAL A 198 -0.02 1.29 -21.03
CA VAL A 198 -0.91 0.71 -22.05
C VAL A 198 -2.01 1.69 -22.48
N ARG A 199 -2.18 2.79 -21.73
CA ARG A 199 -3.13 3.86 -22.03
C ARG A 199 -2.42 4.97 -22.81
N ALA A 200 -2.95 5.31 -23.98
CA ALA A 200 -2.37 6.35 -24.82
C ALA A 200 -2.34 7.73 -24.11
N ALA A 201 -3.38 8.05 -23.35
CA ALA A 201 -3.50 9.32 -22.61
C ALA A 201 -2.39 9.53 -21.55
N ALA A 202 -1.70 8.46 -21.13
CA ALA A 202 -0.61 8.59 -20.18
C ALA A 202 0.67 9.15 -20.85
N GLY A 203 0.80 9.07 -22.17
CA GLY A 203 1.97 9.56 -22.91
C GLY A 203 2.20 11.06 -22.72
N GLU A 204 1.16 11.88 -22.92
CA GLU A 204 1.25 13.34 -22.70
C GLU A 204 1.65 13.69 -21.27
N GLN A 205 1.15 12.94 -20.28
CA GLN A 205 1.49 13.14 -18.87
C GLN A 205 2.95 12.80 -18.60
N VAL A 206 3.46 11.69 -19.14
CA VAL A 206 4.86 11.29 -19.05
C VAL A 206 5.78 12.36 -19.67
N GLU A 207 5.44 12.84 -20.86
CA GLU A 207 6.22 13.85 -21.58
C GLU A 207 6.21 15.21 -20.88
N SER A 208 5.08 15.61 -20.28
CA SER A 208 4.98 16.84 -19.48
C SER A 208 5.92 16.85 -18.27
N LEU A 209 6.28 15.68 -17.74
CA LEU A 209 7.27 15.51 -16.68
C LEU A 209 8.71 15.43 -17.19
N GLY A 210 8.92 15.56 -18.50
CA GLY A 210 10.22 15.51 -19.16
C GLY A 210 10.82 14.11 -19.27
N ALA A 211 10.00 13.06 -19.22
CA ALA A 211 10.40 11.69 -19.49
C ALA A 211 10.04 11.28 -20.92
N LYS A 212 10.79 10.31 -21.47
CA LYS A 212 10.49 9.76 -22.79
C LYS A 212 9.41 8.68 -22.69
N PHE A 213 8.28 8.86 -23.37
CA PHE A 213 7.28 7.80 -23.47
C PHE A 213 7.72 6.74 -24.49
N ILE A 214 7.61 5.47 -24.10
CA ILE A 214 7.99 4.30 -24.90
C ILE A 214 6.72 3.49 -25.16
N MET A 215 6.28 3.47 -26.42
CA MET A 215 5.11 2.75 -26.89
C MET A 215 5.38 2.19 -28.30
N THR A 216 4.76 1.07 -28.65
CA THR A 216 4.75 0.54 -30.02
C THR A 216 3.38 0.77 -30.65
N ASP A 217 3.32 0.99 -31.97
CA ASP A 217 2.07 1.08 -32.72
C ASP A 217 1.20 -0.20 -32.62
N ALA A 218 1.82 -1.34 -32.30
CA ALA A 218 1.13 -2.61 -32.05
C ALA A 218 0.34 -2.65 -30.73
N LEU A 219 0.64 -1.74 -29.79
CA LEU A 219 -0.12 -1.58 -28.54
C LEU A 219 -1.26 -0.60 -28.82
N LYS A 220 -2.45 -1.14 -29.10
CA LYS A 220 -3.66 -0.31 -29.17
C LYS A 220 -3.97 0.27 -27.78
N ASP A 221 -4.66 1.41 -27.74
CA ASP A 221 -5.09 2.01 -26.48
C ASP A 221 -5.93 1.01 -25.66
N ALA A 222 -5.39 0.62 -24.51
CA ALA A 222 -6.01 -0.35 -23.59
C ALA A 222 -6.66 0.36 -22.39
N SER A 223 -7.18 1.57 -22.62
CA SER A 223 -8.00 2.28 -21.63
C SER A 223 -9.28 1.51 -21.30
N GLY A 224 -9.54 1.36 -20.00
CA GLY A 224 -10.74 0.77 -19.41
C GLY A 224 -11.62 1.82 -18.73
N SER A 225 -12.54 1.37 -17.86
CA SER A 225 -13.43 2.28 -17.13
C SER A 225 -12.74 2.98 -15.95
N GLY A 226 -13.18 4.21 -15.62
CA GLY A 226 -12.67 4.95 -14.46
C GLY A 226 -11.17 5.30 -14.52
N GLY A 227 -10.58 5.37 -15.71
CA GLY A 227 -9.16 5.66 -15.91
C GLY A 227 -8.21 4.49 -15.59
N TYR A 228 -8.74 3.29 -15.34
CA TYR A 228 -7.95 2.06 -15.25
C TYR A 228 -7.64 1.49 -16.63
N ALA A 229 -6.63 0.62 -16.73
CA ALA A 229 -6.37 -0.16 -17.93
C ALA A 229 -7.26 -1.43 -17.96
N ARG A 230 -7.61 -1.89 -19.17
CA ARG A 230 -8.16 -3.24 -19.38
C ARG A 230 -7.04 -4.27 -19.47
N GLU A 231 -7.42 -5.55 -19.43
CA GLU A 231 -6.50 -6.63 -19.73
C GLU A 231 -6.09 -6.59 -21.21
N LEU A 232 -4.80 -6.84 -21.46
CA LEU A 232 -4.24 -6.92 -22.80
C LEU A 232 -4.55 -8.29 -23.43
N THR A 233 -4.79 -8.28 -24.74
CA THR A 233 -4.85 -9.51 -25.55
C THR A 233 -3.46 -10.17 -25.64
N LYS A 234 -3.40 -11.44 -26.04
CA LYS A 234 -2.12 -12.17 -26.14
C LYS A 234 -1.12 -11.49 -27.09
N ASP A 235 -1.60 -10.94 -28.20
CA ASP A 235 -0.75 -10.26 -29.18
C ASP A 235 -0.23 -8.92 -28.62
N GLU A 236 -1.06 -8.17 -27.90
CA GLU A 236 -0.65 -6.95 -27.19
C GLU A 236 0.37 -7.26 -26.08
N GLN A 237 0.18 -8.36 -25.34
CA GLN A 237 1.15 -8.82 -24.33
C GLN A 237 2.50 -9.20 -24.96
N ALA A 238 2.49 -9.89 -26.10
CA ALA A 238 3.70 -10.25 -26.81
C ALA A 238 4.46 -9.01 -27.32
N ALA A 239 3.75 -8.05 -27.91
CA ALA A 239 4.33 -6.78 -28.36
C ALA A 239 4.90 -5.97 -27.17
N GLN A 240 4.19 -5.94 -26.04
CA GLN A 240 4.68 -5.31 -24.81
C GLN A 240 5.96 -5.99 -24.32
N ALA A 241 6.01 -7.32 -24.28
CA ALA A 241 7.16 -8.07 -23.83
C ALA A 241 8.39 -7.80 -24.72
N GLU A 242 8.22 -7.72 -26.04
CA GLU A 242 9.31 -7.38 -26.97
C GLU A 242 9.85 -5.96 -26.73
N LEU A 243 8.97 -4.97 -26.60
CA LEU A 243 9.34 -3.59 -26.26
C LEU A 243 10.14 -3.53 -24.96
N VAL A 244 9.67 -4.22 -23.92
CA VAL A 244 10.33 -4.24 -22.61
C VAL A 244 11.69 -4.91 -22.72
N ALA A 245 11.81 -6.07 -23.37
CA ALA A 245 13.08 -6.79 -23.54
C ALA A 245 14.14 -5.93 -24.25
N GLY A 246 13.76 -5.22 -25.32
CA GLY A 246 14.66 -4.37 -26.09
C GLY A 246 15.13 -3.10 -25.36
N HIS A 247 14.38 -2.68 -24.32
CA HIS A 247 14.64 -1.44 -23.59
C HIS A 247 15.27 -1.66 -22.21
N ILE A 248 14.84 -2.68 -21.47
CA ILE A 248 15.20 -2.90 -20.06
C ILE A 248 16.69 -3.19 -19.84
N SER A 249 17.33 -3.88 -20.79
CA SER A 249 18.77 -4.21 -20.74
C SER A 249 19.69 -2.98 -20.69
N LYS A 250 19.19 -1.80 -21.06
CA LYS A 250 19.93 -0.53 -21.08
C LYS A 250 19.64 0.35 -19.87
N GLN A 251 18.85 -0.12 -18.91
CA GLN A 251 18.36 0.66 -17.75
C GLN A 251 19.12 0.28 -16.49
N ASP A 252 19.39 1.30 -15.67
CA ASP A 252 20.04 1.11 -14.37
C ASP A 252 18.99 0.90 -13.27
N ILE A 253 17.85 1.60 -13.35
CA ILE A 253 16.76 1.53 -12.37
C ILE A 253 15.44 1.23 -13.09
N VAL A 254 14.66 0.29 -12.56
CA VAL A 254 13.31 -0.02 -13.06
C VAL A 254 12.30 0.09 -11.92
N VAL A 255 11.16 0.75 -12.17
CA VAL A 255 10.04 0.81 -11.22
C VAL A 255 8.79 0.27 -11.89
N THR A 256 8.21 -0.80 -11.34
CA THR A 256 7.00 -1.42 -11.91
C THR A 256 5.78 -1.13 -11.04
N THR A 257 4.70 -0.66 -11.64
CA THR A 257 3.50 -0.17 -10.94
C THR A 257 2.18 -0.73 -11.48
N ALA A 258 2.25 -1.69 -12.38
CA ALA A 258 1.08 -2.17 -13.10
C ALA A 258 0.21 -3.04 -12.19
N LEU A 259 -0.98 -2.56 -11.87
CA LEU A 259 -1.96 -3.29 -11.06
C LEU A 259 -3.37 -3.09 -11.59
N ILE A 260 -4.12 -4.19 -11.66
CA ILE A 260 -5.55 -4.20 -11.98
C ILE A 260 -6.29 -4.59 -10.69
N PRO A 261 -7.25 -3.77 -10.21
CA PRO A 261 -8.01 -4.08 -9.00
C PRO A 261 -8.65 -5.47 -9.03
N GLY A 262 -8.53 -6.21 -7.93
CA GLY A 262 -9.11 -7.56 -7.78
C GLY A 262 -8.43 -8.66 -8.59
N ARG A 263 -7.29 -8.39 -9.24
CA ARG A 263 -6.55 -9.35 -10.05
C ARG A 263 -5.10 -9.50 -9.57
N PRO A 264 -4.45 -10.65 -9.84
CA PRO A 264 -3.01 -10.77 -9.71
C PRO A 264 -2.27 -9.73 -10.58
N ALA A 265 -1.10 -9.31 -10.13
CA ALA A 265 -0.23 -8.42 -10.90
C ALA A 265 0.21 -9.12 -12.21
N PRO A 266 0.15 -8.44 -13.37
CA PRO A 266 0.67 -9.01 -14.62
C PRO A 266 2.19 -9.17 -14.54
N LYS A 267 2.72 -10.27 -15.07
CA LYS A 267 4.17 -10.48 -15.19
C LYS A 267 4.69 -9.72 -16.41
N LEU A 268 5.39 -8.62 -16.15
CA LEU A 268 5.93 -7.72 -17.17
C LEU A 268 7.43 -7.89 -17.36
N VAL A 269 8.14 -8.32 -16.32
CA VAL A 269 9.59 -8.49 -16.33
C VAL A 269 9.93 -9.96 -16.05
N THR A 270 10.41 -10.65 -17.07
CA THR A 270 10.82 -12.05 -16.97
C THR A 270 12.19 -12.20 -16.31
N ARG A 271 12.52 -13.40 -15.83
CA ARG A 271 13.88 -13.73 -15.35
C ARG A 271 14.95 -13.35 -16.37
N ALA A 272 14.74 -13.68 -17.65
CA ALA A 272 15.69 -13.40 -18.72
C ALA A 272 15.90 -11.88 -18.91
N MET A 273 14.84 -11.08 -18.77
CA MET A 273 14.95 -9.62 -18.80
C MET A 273 15.77 -9.09 -17.64
N VAL A 274 15.56 -9.60 -16.41
CA VAL A 274 16.41 -9.24 -15.26
C VAL A 274 17.87 -9.61 -15.50
N GLU A 275 18.13 -10.83 -15.97
CA GLU A 275 19.49 -11.32 -16.23
C GLU A 275 20.20 -10.55 -17.35
N SER A 276 19.46 -9.89 -18.24
CA SER A 276 20.01 -9.02 -19.30
C SER A 276 20.43 -7.62 -18.82
N MET A 277 20.05 -7.23 -17.60
CA MET A 277 20.43 -5.93 -17.04
C MET A 277 21.87 -5.94 -16.55
N ALA A 278 22.47 -4.76 -16.45
CA ALA A 278 23.81 -4.61 -15.90
C ALA A 278 23.84 -4.99 -14.40
N PRO A 279 24.91 -5.65 -13.91
CA PRO A 279 25.13 -5.78 -12.47
C PRO A 279 25.17 -4.41 -11.79
N GLY A 280 24.60 -4.31 -10.59
CA GLY A 280 24.38 -3.06 -9.86
C GLY A 280 23.02 -2.42 -10.15
N SER A 281 22.27 -2.86 -11.18
CA SER A 281 20.93 -2.35 -11.44
C SER A 281 19.95 -2.67 -10.31
N VAL A 282 18.91 -1.83 -10.16
CA VAL A 282 17.87 -1.98 -9.14
C VAL A 282 16.48 -2.01 -9.77
N ILE A 283 15.64 -2.95 -9.35
CA ILE A 283 14.23 -3.02 -9.69
C ILE A 283 13.40 -2.83 -8.43
N VAL A 284 12.41 -1.93 -8.46
CA VAL A 284 11.44 -1.74 -7.38
C VAL A 284 10.06 -2.12 -7.89
N ASP A 285 9.52 -3.20 -7.31
CA ASP A 285 8.24 -3.77 -7.71
C ASP A 285 7.13 -3.35 -6.75
N LEU A 286 6.42 -2.28 -7.11
CA LEU A 286 5.30 -1.75 -6.32
C LEU A 286 4.07 -2.67 -6.32
N ALA A 287 4.05 -3.70 -7.18
CA ALA A 287 2.95 -4.67 -7.26
C ALA A 287 3.22 -5.94 -6.44
N ALA A 288 4.26 -5.97 -5.61
CA ALA A 288 4.69 -7.14 -4.84
C ALA A 288 3.57 -7.76 -3.98
N GLU A 289 2.69 -6.95 -3.37
CA GLU A 289 1.55 -7.46 -2.58
C GLU A 289 0.57 -8.35 -3.38
N ARG A 290 0.52 -8.18 -4.70
CA ARG A 290 -0.37 -8.94 -5.59
C ARG A 290 0.38 -9.92 -6.49
N GLY A 291 1.56 -10.34 -6.06
CA GLY A 291 2.41 -11.31 -6.74
C GLY A 291 3.56 -10.69 -7.54
N GLY A 292 3.60 -9.36 -7.70
CA GLY A 292 4.69 -8.63 -8.35
C GLY A 292 4.65 -8.65 -9.88
N ASN A 293 5.10 -7.56 -10.50
CA ASN A 293 5.29 -7.49 -11.95
C ASN A 293 6.56 -8.20 -12.44
N VAL A 294 7.52 -8.45 -11.54
CA VAL A 294 8.75 -9.18 -11.85
C VAL A 294 8.58 -10.64 -11.46
N GLU A 295 9.01 -11.58 -12.32
CA GLU A 295 8.93 -13.02 -12.04
C GLU A 295 9.69 -13.43 -10.78
N LEU A 296 10.79 -12.73 -10.48
CA LEU A 296 11.68 -13.04 -9.37
C LEU A 296 11.29 -12.34 -8.05
N THR A 297 10.30 -11.44 -8.06
CA THR A 297 9.89 -10.71 -6.86
C THR A 297 9.48 -11.67 -5.73
N GLN A 298 10.08 -11.47 -4.56
CA GLN A 298 9.66 -12.10 -3.32
C GLN A 298 8.98 -11.03 -2.45
N PRO A 299 7.66 -11.13 -2.21
CA PRO A 299 6.94 -10.14 -1.42
C PRO A 299 7.55 -9.97 -0.02
N GLY A 300 7.73 -8.71 0.38
CA GLY A 300 8.31 -8.30 1.65
C GLY A 300 9.84 -8.31 1.69
N LYS A 301 10.53 -8.74 0.63
CA LYS A 301 11.98 -8.93 0.64
C LYS A 301 12.71 -8.06 -0.38
N VAL A 302 13.98 -7.80 -0.08
CA VAL A 302 14.97 -7.33 -1.06
C VAL A 302 15.87 -8.51 -1.37
N ILE A 303 15.99 -8.87 -2.64
CA ILE A 303 16.83 -9.99 -3.10
C ILE A 303 17.84 -9.50 -4.13
N VAL A 304 18.92 -10.24 -4.30
CA VAL A 304 19.88 -10.02 -5.39
C VAL A 304 19.88 -11.24 -6.30
N HIS A 305 19.73 -11.02 -7.61
CA HIS A 305 19.77 -12.06 -8.63
C HIS A 305 20.65 -11.60 -9.79
N ASN A 306 21.69 -12.37 -10.14
CA ASN A 306 22.65 -12.03 -11.20
C ASN A 306 23.22 -10.59 -11.10
N GLY A 307 23.48 -10.12 -9.87
CA GLY A 307 23.96 -8.76 -9.61
C GLY A 307 22.90 -7.67 -9.69
N VAL A 308 21.63 -7.99 -9.95
CA VAL A 308 20.51 -7.04 -9.94
C VAL A 308 19.77 -7.13 -8.62
N THR A 309 19.55 -6.00 -7.97
CA THR A 309 18.78 -5.92 -6.72
C THR A 309 17.29 -5.77 -7.05
N ILE A 310 16.43 -6.60 -6.45
CA ILE A 310 14.98 -6.58 -6.64
C ILE A 310 14.30 -6.31 -5.30
N VAL A 311 13.61 -5.18 -5.21
CA VAL A 311 12.90 -4.69 -4.03
C VAL A 311 11.43 -5.04 -4.17
N GLY A 312 10.95 -5.93 -3.31
CA GLY A 312 9.57 -6.41 -3.25
C GLY A 312 8.81 -5.95 -2.01
N HIS A 313 9.09 -4.75 -1.48
CA HIS A 313 8.37 -4.24 -0.30
C HIS A 313 6.86 -4.16 -0.53
N THR A 314 6.10 -4.58 0.48
CA THR A 314 4.65 -4.65 0.41
C THR A 314 3.96 -3.38 0.94
N ASN A 315 4.59 -2.68 1.90
CA ASN A 315 4.04 -1.45 2.47
C ASN A 315 4.98 -0.25 2.31
N LEU A 316 5.24 0.20 1.07
CA LEU A 316 6.13 1.34 0.81
C LEU A 316 5.61 2.66 1.42
N ALA A 317 4.29 2.85 1.53
CA ALA A 317 3.73 4.00 2.25
C ALA A 317 4.10 3.99 3.76
N GLY A 318 4.28 2.81 4.35
CA GLY A 318 4.80 2.62 5.71
C GLY A 318 6.28 2.99 5.88
N HIS A 319 7.03 3.20 4.81
CA HIS A 319 8.42 3.69 4.91
C HIS A 319 8.48 5.23 4.99
N ILE A 320 7.36 5.92 4.71
CA ILE A 320 7.18 7.37 4.88
C ILE A 320 5.95 7.71 5.75
N PRO A 321 5.87 7.15 6.97
CA PRO A 321 4.61 7.03 7.70
C PRO A 321 4.03 8.36 8.16
N THR A 322 4.86 9.35 8.49
CA THR A 322 4.40 10.68 8.92
C THR A 322 3.57 11.36 7.82
N THR A 323 4.12 11.48 6.61
CA THR A 323 3.41 12.09 5.47
C THR A 323 2.24 11.22 5.02
N ALA A 324 2.43 9.90 4.99
CA ALA A 324 1.38 8.96 4.61
C ALA A 324 0.16 9.03 5.53
N SER A 325 0.37 9.08 6.85
CA SER A 325 -0.71 9.22 7.84
C SER A 325 -1.41 10.57 7.75
N GLN A 326 -0.68 11.66 7.46
CA GLN A 326 -1.28 12.97 7.29
C GLN A 326 -2.23 13.02 6.10
N LEU A 327 -1.82 12.51 4.94
CA LEU A 327 -2.68 12.50 3.75
C LEU A 327 -3.85 11.53 3.94
N TYR A 328 -3.58 10.32 4.44
CA TYR A 328 -4.59 9.31 4.70
C TYR A 328 -5.67 9.81 5.68
N ALA A 329 -5.27 10.39 6.82
CA ALA A 329 -6.19 10.95 7.79
C ALA A 329 -7.04 12.09 7.22
N ARG A 330 -6.46 12.94 6.34
CA ARG A 330 -7.22 14.00 5.66
C ARG A 330 -8.23 13.41 4.67
N ASN A 331 -7.88 12.35 3.95
CA ASN A 331 -8.84 11.64 3.09
C ASN A 331 -10.03 11.11 3.90
N LEU A 332 -9.76 10.45 5.04
CA LEU A 332 -10.81 9.95 5.93
C LEU A 332 -11.66 11.10 6.49
N LEU A 333 -11.03 12.18 6.96
CA LEU A 333 -11.73 13.36 7.46
C LEU A 333 -12.66 13.96 6.40
N SER A 334 -12.20 14.10 5.15
CA SER A 334 -13.01 14.64 4.06
C SER A 334 -14.24 13.78 3.78
N PHE A 335 -14.12 12.45 3.89
CA PHE A 335 -15.26 11.56 3.78
C PHE A 335 -16.20 11.68 4.98
N ILE A 336 -15.68 11.65 6.21
CA ILE A 336 -16.45 11.78 7.45
C ILE A 336 -17.23 13.10 7.52
N ASP A 337 -16.65 14.21 7.02
CA ASP A 337 -17.33 15.52 6.95
C ASP A 337 -18.65 15.45 6.16
N THR A 338 -18.76 14.54 5.18
CA THR A 338 -20.00 14.32 4.42
C THR A 338 -21.06 13.50 5.17
N LEU A 339 -20.68 12.82 6.25
CA LEU A 339 -21.55 11.93 7.03
C LEU A 339 -22.12 12.62 8.28
N ILE A 340 -21.76 13.87 8.52
CA ILE A 340 -22.09 14.60 9.75
C ILE A 340 -23.04 15.77 9.42
N ASP A 341 -24.15 15.84 10.14
CA ASP A 341 -24.95 17.06 10.19
C ASP A 341 -24.21 18.11 11.04
N LYS A 342 -23.76 19.20 10.40
CA LYS A 342 -22.96 20.25 11.05
C LYS A 342 -23.75 21.07 12.06
N LYS A 343 -25.08 21.13 11.97
CA LYS A 343 -25.95 21.84 12.91
C LYS A 343 -26.17 20.99 14.16
N GLU A 344 -26.56 19.73 13.94
CA GLU A 344 -26.89 18.80 15.03
C GLU A 344 -25.66 18.13 15.64
N LYS A 345 -24.50 18.21 14.97
CA LYS A 345 -23.24 17.56 15.35
C LYS A 345 -23.40 16.06 15.61
N LYS A 346 -24.18 15.41 14.73
CA LYS A 346 -24.54 13.99 14.79
C LYS A 346 -24.30 13.33 13.44
N LEU A 347 -24.12 12.01 13.47
CA LEU A 347 -24.09 11.21 12.25
C LEU A 347 -25.44 11.30 11.54
N ALA A 348 -25.42 11.67 10.27
CA ALA A 348 -26.56 11.80 9.40
C ALA A 348 -26.22 11.20 8.03
N ILE A 349 -25.99 9.88 8.03
CA ILE A 349 -25.54 9.14 6.84
C ILE A 349 -26.66 9.14 5.80
N ASN A 350 -26.42 9.78 4.66
CA ASN A 350 -27.26 9.62 3.49
C ASN A 350 -26.86 8.33 2.75
N TRP A 351 -27.57 7.24 3.02
CA TRP A 351 -27.34 5.95 2.37
C TRP A 351 -27.65 5.95 0.87
N ASP A 352 -28.31 7.00 0.36
CA ASP A 352 -28.57 7.16 -1.05
C ASP A 352 -27.49 7.93 -1.81
N ASP A 353 -26.56 8.58 -1.11
CA ASP A 353 -25.42 9.26 -1.72
C ASP A 353 -24.51 8.28 -2.46
N GLU A 354 -24.07 8.65 -3.66
CA GLU A 354 -23.24 7.80 -4.53
C GLU A 354 -21.90 7.41 -3.89
N LEU A 355 -21.28 8.25 -3.04
CA LEU A 355 -20.02 7.94 -2.37
C LEU A 355 -20.24 6.84 -1.33
N VAL A 356 -21.33 6.96 -0.57
CA VAL A 356 -21.74 5.96 0.44
C VAL A 356 -22.12 4.65 -0.25
N LYS A 357 -22.96 4.69 -1.28
CA LYS A 357 -23.36 3.49 -2.05
C LYS A 357 -22.16 2.77 -2.66
N ALA A 358 -21.17 3.50 -3.15
CA ALA A 358 -19.98 2.92 -3.76
C ALA A 358 -19.03 2.28 -2.74
N THR A 359 -18.97 2.80 -1.51
CA THR A 359 -17.93 2.42 -0.53
C THR A 359 -18.41 1.47 0.57
N VAL A 360 -19.70 1.44 0.86
CA VAL A 360 -20.25 0.59 1.92
C VAL A 360 -20.19 -0.88 1.51
N LEU A 361 -19.40 -1.64 2.28
CA LEU A 361 -19.15 -3.06 2.09
C LEU A 361 -20.16 -3.93 2.85
N THR A 362 -20.39 -3.59 4.13
CA THR A 362 -21.32 -4.29 5.03
C THR A 362 -22.26 -3.31 5.70
N ARG A 363 -23.48 -3.75 5.99
CA ARG A 363 -24.48 -2.98 6.76
C ARG A 363 -25.49 -3.94 7.38
N ASP A 364 -26.00 -3.60 8.56
CA ASP A 364 -27.12 -4.31 9.22
C ASP A 364 -26.93 -5.83 9.36
N GLY A 365 -25.68 -6.28 9.55
CA GLY A 365 -25.37 -7.71 9.68
C GLY A 365 -25.08 -8.44 8.37
N ALA A 366 -25.17 -7.76 7.22
CA ALA A 366 -25.04 -8.36 5.90
C ALA A 366 -23.96 -7.67 5.05
N VAL A 367 -23.44 -8.41 4.06
CA VAL A 367 -22.65 -7.83 2.96
C VAL A 367 -23.63 -7.19 1.98
N VAL A 368 -23.41 -5.92 1.63
CA VAL A 368 -24.35 -5.14 0.79
C VAL A 368 -23.74 -4.66 -0.52
N HIS A 369 -22.41 -4.69 -0.64
CA HIS A 369 -21.74 -4.21 -1.84
C HIS A 369 -21.99 -5.14 -3.05
N PRO A 370 -22.43 -4.63 -4.21
CA PRO A 370 -22.84 -5.46 -5.35
C PRO A 370 -21.83 -6.52 -5.78
N ASN A 371 -20.53 -6.20 -5.72
CA ASN A 371 -19.45 -7.12 -6.11
C ASN A 371 -19.30 -8.33 -5.17
N PHE A 372 -19.91 -8.32 -3.98
CA PHE A 372 -19.75 -9.35 -2.95
C PHE A 372 -21.07 -9.98 -2.48
N VAL A 373 -22.22 -9.43 -2.88
CA VAL A 373 -23.55 -9.97 -2.52
C VAL A 373 -23.82 -11.34 -3.17
N SER A 374 -23.18 -11.65 -4.29
CA SER A 374 -23.23 -12.98 -4.94
C SER A 374 -22.20 -13.98 -4.41
N ALA A 375 -21.34 -13.57 -3.46
CA ALA A 375 -20.29 -14.41 -2.87
C ALA A 375 -20.69 -14.98 -1.50
N ALA A 376 -21.99 -15.17 -1.25
CA ALA A 376 -22.42 -16.05 -0.17
C ALA A 376 -21.87 -17.47 -0.47
N PRO A 377 -21.27 -18.17 0.51
CA PRO A 377 -20.81 -19.53 0.28
C PRO A 377 -22.00 -20.35 -0.18
N ALA A 378 -21.89 -21.00 -1.34
CA ALA A 378 -22.74 -22.15 -1.62
C ALA A 378 -22.61 -23.08 -0.40
N GLU A 379 -23.72 -23.32 0.30
CA GLU A 379 -23.78 -24.41 1.26
C GLU A 379 -23.29 -25.65 0.52
N THR A 380 -22.20 -26.24 1.01
CA THR A 380 -21.80 -27.58 0.60
C THR A 380 -23.04 -28.46 0.71
N PRO A 381 -23.50 -29.10 -0.39
CA PRO A 381 -24.66 -29.97 -0.32
C PRO A 381 -24.38 -31.03 0.74
N LYS A 382 -25.24 -31.10 1.77
CA LYS A 382 -25.22 -32.22 2.71
C LYS A 382 -25.25 -33.51 1.89
N PRO A 383 -24.41 -34.51 2.20
CA PRO A 383 -24.47 -35.79 1.51
C PRO A 383 -25.88 -36.34 1.61
N VAL A 384 -26.55 -36.46 0.45
CA VAL A 384 -27.82 -37.17 0.37
C VAL A 384 -27.52 -38.62 0.70
N ALA A 385 -28.09 -39.11 1.80
CA ALA A 385 -27.96 -40.48 2.23
C ALA A 385 -28.52 -41.42 1.15
N VAL A 386 -27.66 -42.26 0.58
CA VAL A 386 -28.05 -43.34 -0.32
C VAL A 386 -28.80 -44.39 0.53
N PRO A 387 -30.05 -44.78 0.17
CA PRO A 387 -30.78 -45.78 0.92
C PRO A 387 -30.10 -47.16 0.81
N LYS A 388 -29.91 -47.77 1.96
CA LYS A 388 -29.27 -49.08 2.16
C LYS A 388 -30.14 -50.19 1.53
N PRO A 389 -29.61 -51.13 0.72
CA PRO A 389 -30.39 -52.26 0.23
C PRO A 389 -30.68 -53.25 1.36
N ALA A 390 -31.92 -53.73 1.41
CA ALA A 390 -32.39 -54.76 2.34
C ALA A 390 -31.82 -56.16 2.00
N PRO A 391 -31.73 -57.08 3.00
CA PRO A 391 -30.88 -58.26 2.91
C PRO A 391 -31.55 -59.44 2.19
N LYS A 392 -30.77 -60.22 1.44
CA LYS A 392 -31.11 -61.60 1.05
C LYS A 392 -30.11 -62.58 1.65
N LYS A 393 -30.63 -63.66 2.22
CA LYS A 393 -29.96 -64.82 2.84
C LYS A 393 -30.51 -66.08 2.11
N PRO A 394 -29.97 -67.30 2.31
CA PRO A 394 -28.65 -67.85 1.94
C PRO A 394 -28.74 -69.16 1.10
N ALA A 395 -27.58 -69.71 0.69
CA ALA A 395 -27.20 -71.14 0.49
C ALA A 395 -26.36 -71.31 -0.81
N ALA A 396 -25.40 -72.22 -0.98
CA ALA A 396 -24.56 -73.08 -0.13
C ALA A 396 -23.37 -73.59 -1.01
N LYS A 397 -22.34 -74.12 -0.34
CA LYS A 397 -21.03 -74.68 -0.78
C LYS A 397 -21.01 -75.56 -2.06
N VAL A 398 -19.86 -75.61 -2.77
CA VAL A 398 -19.05 -76.83 -3.08
C VAL A 398 -17.56 -76.46 -3.35
N GLU A 399 -16.67 -77.40 -3.03
CA GLU A 399 -15.21 -77.41 -2.93
C GLU A 399 -14.37 -77.45 -4.23
N ALA A 400 -13.05 -77.43 -4.02
CA ALA A 400 -11.90 -77.23 -4.92
C ALA A 400 -11.50 -78.41 -5.84
N LYS A 401 -10.60 -78.13 -6.81
CA LYS A 401 -9.55 -79.06 -7.28
C LYS A 401 -8.41 -78.40 -8.11
N ASP A 402 -7.20 -78.57 -7.56
CA ASP A 402 -5.85 -78.83 -8.11
C ASP A 402 -5.26 -78.21 -9.42
N ALA A 403 -3.96 -77.90 -9.28
CA ALA A 403 -2.96 -77.54 -10.30
C ALA A 403 -2.37 -78.76 -11.06
N PRO A 404 -1.56 -78.55 -12.12
CA PRO A 404 -0.07 -78.64 -12.00
C PRO A 404 0.71 -77.58 -12.86
N ALA A 405 1.85 -76.99 -12.45
CA ALA A 405 3.27 -77.44 -12.51
C ALA A 405 3.79 -77.74 -13.94
N LYS A 406 4.99 -77.38 -14.47
CA LYS A 406 6.29 -76.72 -14.13
C LYS A 406 6.96 -76.31 -15.49
N THR A 407 7.94 -75.42 -15.63
CA THR A 407 9.44 -75.52 -15.53
C THR A 407 9.99 -74.34 -16.37
N GLY A 408 11.12 -73.65 -16.19
CA GLY A 408 12.32 -73.76 -15.35
C GLY A 408 13.45 -72.91 -16.00
N ALA A 409 14.55 -72.69 -15.25
CA ALA A 409 15.87 -72.11 -15.61
C ALA A 409 16.01 -70.56 -15.62
N THR A 410 16.49 -69.88 -14.56
CA THR A 410 17.87 -69.70 -13.98
C THR A 410 18.82 -68.74 -14.71
N ARG A 411 19.21 -67.62 -14.05
CA ARG A 411 20.61 -67.28 -13.69
C ARG A 411 20.71 -66.02 -12.78
N LYS A 412 21.68 -66.06 -11.86
CA LYS A 412 22.05 -65.11 -10.79
C LYS A 412 22.79 -63.84 -11.31
N PRO A 413 22.99 -62.81 -10.46
CA PRO A 413 23.32 -61.43 -10.84
C PRO A 413 24.82 -61.10 -10.81
N ALA A 414 25.20 -60.01 -11.46
CA ALA A 414 26.51 -59.37 -11.33
C ALA A 414 26.36 -57.93 -10.84
N THR A 415 27.04 -57.66 -9.72
CA THR A 415 27.27 -56.36 -9.07
C THR A 415 28.16 -55.43 -9.90
N ARG A 416 27.88 -54.12 -9.93
CA ARG A 416 28.92 -53.11 -10.10
C ARG A 416 28.59 -51.78 -9.40
N LYS A 417 29.35 -51.56 -8.33
CA LYS A 417 29.92 -50.32 -7.75
C LYS A 417 29.19 -48.98 -7.93
N THR A 418 28.79 -48.48 -6.76
CA THR A 418 28.70 -47.08 -6.34
C THR A 418 29.91 -46.23 -6.73
N ALA A 419 29.65 -44.99 -7.15
CA ALA A 419 30.61 -43.88 -7.19
C ALA A 419 30.05 -42.72 -6.35
N GLU A 420 30.96 -42.08 -5.64
CA GLU A 420 30.79 -41.11 -4.55
C GLU A 420 30.06 -39.82 -4.92
N LYS A 421 29.33 -39.32 -3.90
CA LYS A 421 28.89 -37.94 -3.74
C LYS A 421 30.13 -37.06 -3.54
N ALA A 422 30.28 -36.03 -4.37
CA ALA A 422 31.12 -34.88 -4.04
C ALA A 422 30.30 -33.88 -3.21
N GLU A 423 30.82 -33.60 -2.02
CA GLU A 423 30.31 -32.64 -1.03
C GLU A 423 30.67 -31.22 -1.47
N ALA A 424 29.68 -30.34 -1.60
CA ALA A 424 29.89 -28.93 -1.90
C ALA A 424 30.01 -28.12 -0.60
N ALA A 425 31.12 -27.40 -0.47
CA ALA A 425 31.43 -26.52 0.66
C ALA A 425 30.44 -25.34 0.79
N PRO A 426 30.19 -24.83 2.00
CA PRO A 426 29.23 -23.76 2.23
C PRO A 426 29.80 -22.39 1.77
N VAL A 427 28.94 -21.61 1.12
CA VAL A 427 29.17 -20.22 0.69
C VAL A 427 29.06 -19.31 1.92
N PRO A 428 29.96 -18.32 2.12
CA PRO A 428 29.90 -17.45 3.29
C PRO A 428 28.72 -16.47 3.21
N GLU A 429 27.99 -16.39 4.31
CA GLU A 429 26.88 -15.48 4.57
C GLU A 429 27.37 -14.02 4.59
N ALA A 430 26.70 -13.13 3.85
CA ALA A 430 27.01 -11.71 3.84
C ALA A 430 26.66 -11.09 5.21
N VAL A 431 27.67 -10.52 5.87
CA VAL A 431 27.56 -9.85 7.16
C VAL A 431 26.78 -8.54 6.99
N ILE A 432 25.57 -8.51 7.54
CA ILE A 432 24.77 -7.28 7.72
C ILE A 432 25.42 -6.47 8.85
N PRO A 433 25.79 -5.18 8.65
CA PRO A 433 26.27 -4.36 9.76
C PRO A 433 25.12 -4.10 10.76
N PRO A 434 25.38 -4.17 12.08
CA PRO A 434 24.35 -3.92 13.07
C PRO A 434 23.87 -2.47 13.03
N ALA A 435 22.57 -2.28 13.28
CA ALA A 435 21.96 -0.96 13.44
C ALA A 435 22.69 -0.13 14.51
N PRO A 436 22.80 1.20 14.34
CA PRO A 436 23.45 2.04 15.35
C PRO A 436 22.71 1.96 16.68
N ALA A 437 23.46 1.67 17.73
CA ALA A 437 22.96 1.58 19.10
C ALA A 437 22.31 2.91 19.54
N ALA A 438 21.20 2.79 20.27
CA ALA A 438 20.54 3.91 20.94
C ALA A 438 21.55 4.67 21.82
N PRO A 439 21.49 6.01 21.88
CA PRO A 439 22.42 6.78 22.70
C PRO A 439 22.21 6.43 24.18
N ALA A 440 23.30 5.96 24.80
CA ALA A 440 23.39 5.72 26.23
C ALA A 440 23.11 7.02 27.01
N LYS A 441 22.45 6.87 28.15
CA LYS A 441 22.11 7.93 29.11
C LYS A 441 23.33 8.82 29.41
N ALA A 442 23.26 10.08 29.00
CA ALA A 442 24.21 11.10 29.45
C ALA A 442 24.03 11.34 30.96
N GLY A 443 25.10 11.10 31.72
CA GLY A 443 25.20 11.41 33.13
C GLY A 443 25.09 12.91 33.40
N LYS A 444 24.59 13.23 34.61
CA LYS A 444 24.43 14.57 35.16
C LYS A 444 25.69 15.43 35.03
N ALA A 445 25.57 16.59 34.39
CA ALA A 445 26.48 17.73 34.57
C ALA A 445 25.88 18.71 35.61
N PRO A 446 26.71 19.40 36.42
CA PRO A 446 26.25 20.13 37.60
C PRO A 446 25.64 21.49 37.26
N ALA A 447 24.70 21.91 38.11
CA ALA A 447 23.93 23.14 38.04
C ALA A 447 24.81 24.42 38.06
N ARG A 448 24.55 25.34 37.12
CA ARG A 448 24.94 26.75 37.24
C ARG A 448 23.73 27.60 37.61
N LYS A 449 23.92 28.40 38.65
CA LYS A 449 22.93 29.24 39.35
C LYS A 449 22.36 30.34 38.47
N ALA A 450 21.08 30.62 38.69
CA ALA A 450 20.33 31.75 38.18
C ALA A 450 20.82 33.09 38.76
N ALA A 451 20.79 34.14 37.95
CA ALA A 451 20.83 35.53 38.40
C ALA A 451 19.64 36.28 37.76
N ALA A 452 18.87 36.96 38.61
CA ALA A 452 17.65 37.69 38.31
C ALA A 452 17.94 39.15 37.87
N PRO A 453 16.95 39.90 37.35
CA PRO A 453 17.15 41.07 36.50
C PRO A 453 17.21 42.40 37.26
N LYS A 454 17.79 43.43 36.64
CA LYS A 454 17.69 44.83 37.10
C LYS A 454 16.96 45.70 36.07
N THR A 455 15.99 46.43 36.59
CA THR A 455 15.19 47.51 36.00
C THR A 455 15.91 48.86 36.05
N GLU A 456 15.73 49.72 35.03
CA GLU A 456 15.47 51.17 35.23
C GLU A 456 14.84 51.80 33.97
N ALA A 457 14.12 52.91 34.15
CA ALA A 457 13.02 53.39 33.32
C ALA A 457 13.18 54.85 32.83
N ALA A 458 12.20 55.29 32.03
CA ALA A 458 11.81 56.68 31.63
C ALA A 458 12.51 57.26 30.36
N LYS A 459 11.88 58.02 29.43
CA LYS A 459 10.54 58.66 29.31
C LYS A 459 10.28 59.08 27.83
N LYS A 460 8.99 59.19 27.47
CA LYS A 460 8.25 59.62 26.25
C LYS A 460 8.52 61.10 25.78
N PRO A 461 7.90 61.70 24.70
CA PRO A 461 6.62 61.38 24.03
C PRO A 461 6.52 61.57 22.48
N ALA A 462 5.30 61.32 21.96
CA ALA A 462 4.83 61.31 20.57
C ALA A 462 4.15 62.63 20.09
N ALA A 463 4.03 62.82 18.77
CA ALA A 463 3.04 63.69 18.09
C ALA A 463 2.80 63.17 16.65
N LYS A 464 1.60 62.67 16.30
CA LYS A 464 0.42 63.31 15.67
C LYS A 464 0.48 63.52 14.13
N LYS A 465 -0.52 62.91 13.48
CA LYS A 465 -0.97 62.98 12.06
C LYS A 465 -1.41 64.39 11.64
N PRO A 466 -1.53 64.66 10.32
CA PRO A 466 -2.86 65.00 9.79
C PRO A 466 -3.20 64.38 8.42
N ALA A 467 -4.43 64.62 7.96
CA ALA A 467 -5.14 63.91 6.89
C ALA A 467 -5.55 64.82 5.70
N ALA A 468 -5.89 64.17 4.56
CA ALA A 468 -6.85 64.52 3.48
C ALA A 468 -6.55 65.74 2.55
N LYS A 469 -6.27 65.56 1.23
CA LYS A 469 -7.14 65.45 -0.01
C LYS A 469 -7.05 66.76 -0.86
N PRO A 470 -7.51 66.85 -2.14
CA PRO A 470 -7.30 66.05 -3.36
C PRO A 470 -6.97 66.92 -4.63
N ALA A 471 -6.90 66.27 -5.82
CA ALA A 471 -7.07 66.81 -7.21
C ALA A 471 -5.86 67.36 -7.99
N ALA A 472 -5.56 66.78 -9.17
CA ALA A 472 -5.85 67.35 -10.50
C ALA A 472 -5.12 66.60 -11.63
N LYS A 473 -5.85 66.39 -12.74
CA LYS A 473 -5.36 65.97 -14.07
C LYS A 473 -4.37 66.99 -14.65
N LYS A 474 -3.40 66.53 -15.45
CA LYS A 474 -3.02 67.19 -16.72
C LYS A 474 -2.27 66.25 -17.67
N GLU A 475 -2.58 66.46 -18.94
CA GLU A 475 -2.22 65.70 -20.13
C GLU A 475 -0.77 65.93 -20.60
N GLY A 476 -0.30 65.03 -21.47
CA GLY A 476 0.45 65.42 -22.68
C GLY A 476 1.98 65.37 -22.64
N LYS A 477 2.56 64.29 -23.18
CA LYS A 477 3.20 64.31 -24.50
C LYS A 477 3.43 62.89 -25.02
#